data_AF-A0A7J4SQI6-F1
#
_entry.id   AF-A0A7J4SQI6-F1
#
_cell.length_a   1.000
_cell.length_b   1.000
_cell.length_c   1.000
_cell.angle_alpha   90.00
_cell.angle_beta   90.00
_cell.angle_gamma   90.00
#
_symmetry.space_group_name_H-M   'P 1'
#
loop_
_entity.id
_entity.type
_entity.pdbx_description
1 polymer ?
#
loop_
_entity_poly.entity_id
_entity_poly.type
_entity_poly.pdbx_seq_one_letter_code
_entity_poly.pdbx_strand_id
1 'polypeptide(L)'
;MPMPVTPPDLVDPSALARYPFLPQARPHIRKLFDENAIDIDAIIEQGWLEEARSLGRLRLVESIVHKSDADPMTSVDLANEASRLFAIAAYQYAFLVVCASFDERLMARWAEGESSLADKNIGRDNERFELVAGTYLSSIEAVFRDGQTIYSVPIADFLELCPRISGSYWRLVNRPVKNGWVMLDPASGESSRERVARLIKERIREDLIQRCRESMEKMSEPMADRLGEEVTRITELFGSQVRSEMPVSA
;
A
#
# COMPACT_ATOMS: atom_id res chain seq x y z
N MET A 1 14.03 6.13 -12.03
CA MET A 1 13.98 7.55 -11.66
C MET A 1 13.51 7.62 -10.22
N PRO A 2 14.12 8.48 -9.38
CA PRO A 2 13.61 8.68 -8.03
C PRO A 2 12.15 9.15 -8.11
N MET A 3 11.36 8.84 -7.07
CA MET A 3 10.02 9.39 -6.91
C MET A 3 10.02 10.92 -7.09
N PRO A 4 8.89 11.53 -7.49
CA PRO A 4 8.78 12.98 -7.55
C PRO A 4 9.39 13.64 -6.31
N VAL A 5 10.27 14.62 -6.52
CA VAL A 5 11.01 15.30 -5.44
C VAL A 5 10.06 16.00 -4.46
N THR A 6 8.88 16.40 -4.94
CA THR A 6 7.82 16.97 -4.12
C THR A 6 6.50 16.34 -4.54
N PRO A 7 5.90 15.48 -3.71
CA PRO A 7 4.59 14.93 -4.00
C PRO A 7 3.53 16.04 -3.94
N PRO A 8 2.40 15.90 -4.63
CA PRO A 8 1.35 16.91 -4.62
C PRO A 8 0.66 16.97 -3.26
N ASP A 9 0.08 18.13 -2.94
CA ASP A 9 -0.62 18.35 -1.66
C ASP A 9 -1.91 17.51 -1.60
N LEU A 10 -1.87 16.42 -0.82
CA LEU A 10 -3.04 15.61 -0.46
C LEU A 10 -3.38 15.88 1.00
N VAL A 11 -4.47 16.61 1.24
CA VAL A 11 -4.90 17.03 2.58
C VAL A 11 -6.21 16.38 3.04
N ASP A 12 -6.88 15.60 2.19
CA ASP A 12 -8.12 14.89 2.55
C ASP A 12 -7.84 13.83 3.63
N PRO A 13 -8.33 14.00 4.88
CA PRO A 13 -8.05 13.07 5.96
C PRO A 13 -8.53 11.65 5.66
N SER A 14 -9.63 11.51 4.90
CA SER A 14 -10.18 10.20 4.55
C SER A 14 -9.25 9.45 3.59
N ALA A 15 -8.64 10.17 2.64
CA ALA A 15 -7.64 9.63 1.74
C ALA A 15 -6.37 9.23 2.50
N LEU A 16 -5.91 10.07 3.43
CA LEU A 16 -4.71 9.81 4.23
C LEU A 16 -4.89 8.63 5.18
N ALA A 17 -6.10 8.42 5.72
CA ALA A 17 -6.44 7.24 6.50
C ALA A 17 -6.58 5.97 5.65
N ARG A 18 -7.08 6.10 4.41
CA ARG A 18 -7.18 4.97 3.46
C ARG A 18 -5.81 4.53 2.95
N TYR A 19 -4.92 5.47 2.70
CA TYR A 19 -3.57 5.24 2.17
C TYR A 19 -2.50 5.76 3.16
N PRO A 20 -2.38 5.17 4.36
CA PRO A 20 -1.51 5.66 5.43
C PRO A 20 -0.02 5.52 5.12
N PHE A 21 0.33 4.78 4.05
CA PHE A 21 1.68 4.65 3.54
C PHE A 21 2.10 5.82 2.63
N LEU A 22 1.19 6.68 2.15
CA LEU A 22 1.58 7.80 1.29
C LEU A 22 2.60 8.73 2.01
N PRO A 23 3.59 9.29 1.30
CA PRO A 23 4.48 10.30 1.86
C PRO A 23 3.74 11.44 2.59
N GLN A 24 2.62 11.91 2.03
CA GLN A 24 1.75 12.95 2.61
C GLN A 24 1.02 12.51 3.88
N ALA A 25 0.78 11.21 4.06
CA ALA A 25 0.14 10.70 5.27
C ALA A 25 1.06 10.81 6.48
N ARG A 26 2.38 10.73 6.31
CA ARG A 26 3.35 10.77 7.42
C ARG A 26 3.20 12.00 8.35
N PRO A 27 3.24 13.26 7.85
CA PRO A 27 3.05 14.43 8.72
C PRO A 27 1.65 14.46 9.34
N HIS A 28 0.62 13.99 8.63
CA HIS A 28 -0.74 13.91 9.16
C HIS A 28 -0.86 12.91 10.31
N ILE A 29 -0.30 11.71 10.16
CA ILE A 29 -0.28 10.66 11.18
C ILE A 29 0.45 11.16 12.43
N ARG A 30 1.63 11.78 12.26
CA ARG A 30 2.39 12.35 13.39
C ARG A 30 1.57 13.38 14.15
N LYS A 31 1.02 14.37 13.43
CA LYS A 31 0.18 15.40 14.04
C LYS A 31 -1.01 14.78 14.80
N LEU A 32 -1.71 13.85 14.18
CA LEU A 32 -2.88 13.20 14.77
C LEU A 32 -2.51 12.42 16.04
N PHE A 33 -1.38 11.72 16.04
CA PHE A 33 -0.88 10.99 17.20
C PHE A 33 -0.44 11.93 18.32
N ASP A 34 0.27 13.01 17.99
CA ASP A 34 0.68 14.03 18.97
C ASP A 34 -0.53 14.68 19.63
N GLU A 35 -1.57 15.05 18.86
CA GLU A 35 -2.81 15.65 19.35
C GLU A 35 -3.61 14.71 20.27
N ASN A 36 -3.46 13.39 20.10
CA ASN A 36 -4.15 12.37 20.89
C ASN A 36 -3.25 11.67 21.92
N ALA A 37 -2.01 12.15 22.11
CA ALA A 37 -1.01 11.53 22.98
C ALA A 37 -0.80 10.03 22.73
N ILE A 38 -0.76 9.64 21.44
CA ILE A 38 -0.53 8.26 21.01
C ILE A 38 0.94 8.10 20.62
N ASP A 39 1.70 7.43 21.47
CA ASP A 39 3.03 6.93 21.13
C ASP A 39 2.98 5.43 20.77
N ILE A 40 4.16 4.84 20.52
CA ILE A 40 4.27 3.41 20.21
C ILE A 40 3.76 2.56 21.37
N ASP A 41 4.02 2.97 22.61
CA ASP A 41 3.57 2.25 23.80
C ASP A 41 2.05 2.23 23.89
N ALA A 42 1.41 3.37 23.57
CA ALA A 42 -0.04 3.47 23.53
C ALA A 42 -0.64 2.49 22.54
N ILE A 43 -0.10 2.43 21.31
CA ILE A 43 -0.57 1.52 20.25
C ILE A 43 -0.52 0.07 20.70
N ILE A 44 0.54 -0.33 21.42
CA ILE A 44 0.75 -1.71 21.83
C ILE A 44 -0.11 -2.10 23.04
N GLU A 45 -0.21 -1.22 24.05
CA GLU A 45 -0.71 -1.64 25.38
C GLU A 45 -2.02 -0.98 25.80
N GLN A 46 -2.36 0.21 25.30
CA GLN A 46 -3.50 0.95 25.83
C GLN A 46 -4.81 0.27 25.43
N GLY A 47 -5.67 0.01 26.41
CA GLY A 47 -6.89 -0.77 26.23
C GLY A 47 -7.88 -0.14 25.25
N TRP A 48 -7.97 1.19 25.24
CA TRP A 48 -8.87 1.92 24.33
C TRP A 48 -8.45 1.81 22.85
N LEU A 49 -7.21 1.37 22.55
CA LEU A 49 -6.71 1.09 21.19
C LEU A 49 -6.86 -0.39 20.78
N GLU A 50 -7.55 -1.23 21.57
CA GLU A 50 -7.76 -2.64 21.21
C GLU A 50 -8.55 -2.82 19.91
N GLU A 51 -9.46 -1.91 19.60
CA GLU A 51 -10.18 -1.91 18.32
C GLU A 51 -9.22 -1.67 17.14
N ALA A 52 -8.27 -0.74 17.28
CA ALA A 52 -7.22 -0.54 16.28
C ALA A 52 -6.33 -1.77 16.15
N ARG A 53 -5.92 -2.41 17.24
CA ARG A 53 -5.12 -3.66 17.18
C ARG A 53 -5.89 -4.79 16.50
N SER A 54 -7.18 -4.93 16.79
CA SER A 54 -8.07 -5.91 16.14
C SER A 54 -8.16 -5.68 14.64
N LEU A 55 -8.36 -4.43 14.22
CA LEU A 55 -8.36 -4.06 12.80
C LEU A 55 -6.99 -4.26 12.16
N GLY A 56 -5.90 -3.97 12.89
CA GLY A 56 -4.53 -4.18 12.43
C GLY A 56 -4.20 -5.65 12.21
N ARG A 57 -4.65 -6.55 13.12
CA ARG A 57 -4.56 -8.00 12.94
C ARG A 57 -5.33 -8.48 11.71
N LEU A 58 -6.55 -7.98 11.51
CA LEU A 58 -7.33 -8.30 10.30
C LEU A 58 -6.58 -7.84 9.04
N ARG A 59 -6.05 -6.62 9.04
CA ARG A 59 -5.26 -6.05 7.94
C ARG A 59 -4.01 -6.88 7.63
N LEU A 60 -3.29 -7.36 8.66
CA LEU A 60 -2.16 -8.28 8.51
C LEU A 60 -2.57 -9.61 7.86
N VAL A 61 -3.64 -10.22 8.37
CA VAL A 61 -4.14 -11.51 7.88
C VAL A 61 -4.53 -11.39 6.41
N GLU A 62 -5.32 -10.40 6.03
CA GLU A 62 -5.72 -10.20 4.63
C GLU A 62 -4.50 -9.93 3.73
N SER A 63 -3.56 -9.11 4.21
CA SER A 63 -2.32 -8.82 3.47
C SER A 63 -1.41 -10.05 3.32
N ILE A 64 -1.49 -11.07 4.15
CA ILE A 64 -0.66 -12.27 4.02
C ILE A 64 -1.37 -13.35 3.21
N VAL A 65 -2.63 -13.58 3.55
CA VAL A 65 -3.40 -14.68 3.01
C VAL A 65 -3.75 -14.41 1.54
N HIS A 66 -3.95 -13.15 1.13
CA HIS A 66 -4.31 -12.78 -0.25
C HIS A 66 -5.55 -13.53 -0.78
N LYS A 67 -6.43 -14.06 0.09
CA LYS A 67 -7.55 -14.94 -0.33
C LYS A 67 -8.84 -14.20 -0.66
N SER A 68 -8.89 -12.88 -0.52
CA SER A 68 -10.16 -12.20 -0.67
C SER A 68 -10.05 -10.88 -1.40
N ASP A 69 -11.10 -10.58 -2.16
CA ASP A 69 -11.43 -9.22 -2.57
C ASP A 69 -11.81 -8.32 -1.38
N ALA A 70 -11.70 -8.77 -0.12
CA ALA A 70 -12.09 -8.00 1.04
C ALA A 70 -11.03 -6.94 1.33
N ASP A 71 -11.45 -5.68 1.19
CA ASP A 71 -10.69 -4.57 1.74
C ASP A 71 -11.07 -4.44 3.23
N PRO A 72 -10.12 -4.65 4.17
CA PRO A 72 -10.39 -4.56 5.61
C PRO A 72 -10.88 -3.16 6.03
N MET A 73 -10.69 -2.15 5.19
CA MET A 73 -11.15 -0.78 5.40
C MET A 73 -12.55 -0.51 4.84
N THR A 74 -13.18 -1.46 4.14
CA THR A 74 -14.50 -1.25 3.51
C THR A 74 -15.59 -0.91 4.52
N SER A 75 -15.57 -1.58 5.68
CA SER A 75 -16.57 -1.39 6.74
C SER A 75 -16.26 -0.21 7.66
N VAL A 76 -15.11 0.47 7.47
CA VAL A 76 -14.70 1.59 8.31
C VAL A 76 -15.26 2.88 7.75
N ASP A 77 -16.05 3.59 8.54
CA ASP A 77 -16.55 4.92 8.18
C ASP A 77 -15.43 5.96 8.26
N LEU A 78 -14.70 6.17 7.16
CA LEU A 78 -13.60 7.14 7.10
C LEU A 78 -14.07 8.60 7.12
N ALA A 79 -15.38 8.89 7.02
CA ALA A 79 -15.89 10.24 7.24
C ALA A 79 -15.83 10.63 8.73
N ASN A 80 -15.90 9.64 9.63
CA ASN A 80 -15.77 9.84 11.07
C ASN A 80 -14.30 9.97 11.51
N GLU A 81 -14.01 10.97 12.34
CA GLU A 81 -12.65 11.25 12.82
C GLU A 81 -12.06 10.17 13.72
N ALA A 82 -12.84 9.66 14.67
CA ALA A 82 -12.40 8.58 15.54
C ALA A 82 -12.09 7.32 14.73
N SER A 83 -12.96 6.97 13.76
CA SER A 83 -12.72 5.86 12.84
C SER A 83 -11.42 6.02 12.04
N ARG A 84 -11.09 7.24 11.59
CA ARG A 84 -9.81 7.52 10.92
C ARG A 84 -8.61 7.32 11.85
N LEU A 85 -8.71 7.76 13.10
CA LEU A 85 -7.68 7.54 14.11
C LEU A 85 -7.41 6.05 14.30
N PHE A 86 -8.46 5.25 14.52
CA PHE A 86 -8.34 3.80 14.67
C PHE A 86 -7.80 3.12 13.41
N ALA A 87 -8.22 3.55 12.21
CA ALA A 87 -7.69 3.06 10.94
C ALA A 87 -6.18 3.29 10.80
N ILE A 88 -5.72 4.49 11.15
CA ILE A 88 -4.31 4.87 11.11
C ILE A 88 -3.51 4.07 12.15
N ALA A 89 -4.02 3.98 13.38
CA ALA A 89 -3.40 3.19 14.44
C ALA A 89 -3.34 1.69 14.08
N ALA A 90 -4.35 1.16 13.42
CA ALA A 90 -4.37 -0.21 12.92
C ALA A 90 -3.26 -0.47 11.89
N TYR A 91 -3.04 0.46 10.95
CA TYR A 91 -1.92 0.36 10.01
C TYR A 91 -0.57 0.44 10.73
N GLN A 92 -0.40 1.36 11.68
CA GLN A 92 0.85 1.49 12.44
C GLN A 92 1.14 0.24 13.27
N TYR A 93 0.12 -0.33 13.91
CA TYR A 93 0.24 -1.60 14.62
C TYR A 93 0.66 -2.74 13.70
N ALA A 94 0.01 -2.89 12.53
CA ALA A 94 0.38 -3.90 11.54
C ALA A 94 1.85 -3.72 11.07
N PHE A 95 2.25 -2.49 10.77
CA PHE A 95 3.61 -2.15 10.40
C PHE A 95 4.63 -2.53 11.49
N LEU A 96 4.34 -2.23 12.75
CA LEU A 96 5.18 -2.57 13.89
C LEU A 96 5.34 -4.09 14.05
N VAL A 97 4.25 -4.87 13.96
CA VAL A 97 4.29 -6.34 14.03
C VAL A 97 5.17 -6.93 12.92
N VAL A 98 5.02 -6.45 11.68
CA VAL A 98 5.84 -6.91 10.55
C VAL A 98 7.32 -6.59 10.78
N CYS A 99 7.64 -5.37 11.23
CA CYS A 99 9.02 -5.00 11.50
C CYS A 99 9.60 -5.78 12.68
N ALA A 100 8.82 -6.03 13.74
CA ALA A 100 9.25 -6.79 14.91
C ALA A 100 9.52 -8.28 14.61
N SER A 101 9.02 -8.80 13.49
CA SER A 101 9.30 -10.17 13.06
C SER A 101 10.74 -10.39 12.58
N PHE A 102 11.42 -9.32 12.13
CA PHE A 102 12.71 -9.38 11.44
C PHE A 102 12.75 -10.42 10.28
N ASP A 103 11.60 -10.80 9.73
CA ASP A 103 11.50 -11.75 8.62
C ASP A 103 11.25 -10.99 7.31
N GLU A 104 12.28 -10.91 6.46
CA GLU A 104 12.19 -10.25 5.16
C GLU A 104 11.13 -10.87 4.24
N ARG A 105 10.84 -12.18 4.37
CA ARG A 105 9.84 -12.86 3.54
C ARG A 105 8.43 -12.46 3.97
N LEU A 106 8.19 -12.41 5.28
CA LEU A 106 6.93 -11.92 5.84
C LEU A 106 6.71 -10.46 5.47
N MET A 107 7.74 -9.62 5.60
CA MET A 107 7.71 -8.22 5.17
C MET A 107 7.37 -8.08 3.69
N ALA A 108 8.06 -8.81 2.80
CA ALA A 108 7.81 -8.75 1.37
C ALA A 108 6.37 -9.19 1.04
N ARG A 109 5.85 -10.22 1.72
CA ARG A 109 4.47 -10.68 1.53
C ARG A 109 3.46 -9.64 2.01
N TRP A 110 3.67 -9.02 3.17
CA TRP A 110 2.80 -7.97 3.67
C TRP A 110 2.79 -6.75 2.72
N ALA A 111 3.95 -6.31 2.25
CA ALA A 111 4.06 -5.20 1.31
C ALA A 111 3.37 -5.49 -0.04
N GLU A 112 3.43 -6.73 -0.53
CA GLU A 112 2.68 -7.18 -1.71
C GLU A 112 1.16 -7.09 -1.48
N GLY A 113 0.68 -7.49 -0.29
CA GLY A 113 -0.73 -7.42 0.06
C GLY A 113 -1.25 -5.98 0.17
N GLU A 114 -0.54 -5.14 0.91
CA GLU A 114 -0.86 -3.71 1.08
C GLU A 114 -0.86 -2.96 -0.25
N SER A 115 0.15 -3.19 -1.09
CA SER A 115 0.23 -2.55 -2.41
C SER A 115 -0.85 -3.07 -3.36
N SER A 116 -1.21 -4.36 -3.30
CA SER A 116 -2.32 -4.92 -4.08
C SER A 116 -3.67 -4.35 -3.68
N LEU A 117 -3.88 -4.11 -2.38
CA LEU A 117 -5.06 -3.42 -1.89
C LEU A 117 -5.11 -1.97 -2.39
N ALA A 118 -3.97 -1.29 -2.36
CA ALA A 118 -3.83 0.06 -2.89
C ALA A 118 -4.15 0.13 -4.39
N ASP A 119 -3.59 -0.78 -5.20
CA ASP A 119 -3.85 -0.92 -6.64
C ASP A 119 -5.37 -0.96 -6.93
N LYS A 120 -6.07 -1.87 -6.26
CA LYS A 120 -7.53 -2.04 -6.41
C LYS A 120 -8.29 -0.77 -6.06
N ASN A 121 -7.95 -0.13 -4.94
CA ASN A 121 -8.65 1.06 -4.47
C ASN A 121 -8.36 2.28 -5.35
N ILE A 122 -7.10 2.51 -5.71
CA ILE A 122 -6.66 3.59 -6.60
C ILE A 122 -7.26 3.44 -8.01
N GLY A 123 -7.30 2.21 -8.54
CA GLY A 123 -7.91 1.92 -9.84
C GLY A 123 -9.41 2.24 -9.93
N ARG A 124 -10.10 2.29 -8.78
CA ARG A 124 -11.55 2.58 -8.68
C ARG A 124 -11.86 4.01 -8.24
N ASP A 125 -10.89 4.72 -7.66
CA ASP A 125 -11.07 6.05 -7.09
C ASP A 125 -10.97 7.15 -8.15
N ASN A 126 -12.09 7.49 -8.80
CA ASN A 126 -12.11 8.54 -9.82
C ASN A 126 -11.67 9.91 -9.28
N GLU A 127 -11.98 10.21 -8.02
CA GLU A 127 -11.88 11.55 -7.44
C GLU A 127 -10.45 11.90 -7.07
N ARG A 128 -9.71 10.94 -6.51
CA ARG A 128 -8.37 11.17 -5.95
C ARG A 128 -7.25 10.60 -6.81
N PHE A 129 -7.58 9.86 -7.87
CA PHE A 129 -6.61 9.09 -8.63
C PHE A 129 -5.43 9.92 -9.15
N GLU A 130 -5.67 11.04 -9.82
CA GLU A 130 -4.57 11.84 -10.40
C GLU A 130 -3.62 12.39 -9.32
N LEU A 131 -4.17 12.74 -8.16
CA LEU A 131 -3.41 13.24 -7.02
C LEU A 131 -2.54 12.15 -6.40
N VAL A 132 -3.10 10.95 -6.22
CA VAL A 132 -2.33 9.78 -5.76
C VAL A 132 -1.30 9.36 -6.81
N ALA A 133 -1.64 9.40 -8.09
CA ALA A 133 -0.72 9.08 -9.18
C ALA A 133 0.48 10.03 -9.24
N GLY A 134 0.25 11.34 -9.12
CA GLY A 134 1.29 12.36 -9.05
C GLY A 134 2.22 12.24 -7.84
N THR A 135 1.87 11.42 -6.84
CA THR A 135 2.77 11.11 -5.72
C THR A 135 3.89 10.15 -6.13
N TYR A 136 3.63 9.24 -7.08
CA TYR A 136 4.51 8.12 -7.41
C TYR A 136 5.06 8.15 -8.84
N LEU A 137 4.43 8.93 -9.71
CA LEU A 137 4.81 9.13 -11.11
C LEU A 137 5.30 10.56 -11.32
N SER A 138 6.31 10.73 -12.18
CA SER A 138 6.89 12.04 -12.48
C SER A 138 5.89 12.97 -13.18
N SER A 139 4.94 12.41 -13.94
CA SER A 139 3.81 13.13 -14.51
C SER A 139 2.73 12.15 -14.98
N ILE A 140 1.55 12.67 -15.29
CA ILE A 140 0.45 11.93 -15.89
C ILE A 140 -0.32 12.84 -16.85
N GLU A 141 -0.60 12.33 -18.06
CA GLU A 141 -1.47 13.01 -19.02
C GLU A 141 -2.79 12.25 -19.14
N ALA A 142 -3.90 12.99 -19.19
CA ALA A 142 -5.24 12.43 -19.35
C ALA A 142 -5.89 12.99 -20.63
N VAL A 143 -6.45 12.09 -21.44
CA VAL A 143 -7.24 12.46 -22.63
C VAL A 143 -8.59 11.77 -22.57
N PHE A 144 -9.67 12.53 -22.69
CA PHE A 144 -11.01 11.96 -22.79
C PHE A 144 -11.28 11.51 -24.24
N ARG A 145 -11.59 10.23 -24.42
CA ARG A 145 -11.90 9.63 -25.73
C ARG A 145 -12.98 8.56 -25.55
N ASP A 146 -13.98 8.57 -26.44
CA ASP A 146 -15.04 7.55 -26.49
C ASP A 146 -15.74 7.28 -25.14
N GLY A 147 -15.97 8.34 -24.36
CA GLY A 147 -16.63 8.25 -23.05
C GLY A 147 -15.72 7.80 -21.91
N GLN A 148 -14.42 7.64 -22.13
CA GLN A 148 -13.46 7.16 -21.13
C GLN A 148 -12.21 8.06 -21.07
N THR A 149 -11.62 8.17 -19.87
CA THR A 149 -10.33 8.83 -19.71
C THR A 149 -9.21 7.85 -19.99
N ILE A 150 -8.34 8.19 -20.95
CA ILE A 150 -7.13 7.45 -21.31
C ILE A 150 -5.92 8.19 -20.75
N TYR A 151 -5.16 7.51 -19.91
CA TYR A 151 -3.96 8.02 -19.29
C TYR A 151 -2.72 7.65 -20.08
N SER A 152 -1.75 8.55 -20.06
CA SER A 152 -0.38 8.31 -20.52
C SER A 152 0.61 8.68 -19.42
N VAL A 153 1.71 7.93 -19.36
CA VAL A 153 2.79 8.15 -18.40
C VAL A 153 4.11 8.40 -19.13
N PRO A 154 5.07 9.11 -18.53
CA PRO A 154 6.39 9.27 -19.12
C PRO A 154 7.08 7.92 -19.35
N ILE A 155 7.77 7.79 -20.48
CA ILE A 155 8.49 6.55 -20.85
C ILE A 155 9.49 6.10 -19.78
N ALA A 156 10.10 7.04 -19.07
CA ALA A 156 11.03 6.74 -17.98
C ALA A 156 10.33 6.02 -16.82
N ASP A 157 9.16 6.51 -16.38
CA ASP A 157 8.38 5.87 -15.32
C ASP A 157 7.87 4.50 -15.76
N PHE A 158 7.40 4.39 -17.01
CA PHE A 158 6.95 3.12 -17.56
C PHE A 158 8.06 2.08 -17.57
N LEU A 159 9.22 2.39 -18.17
CA LEU A 159 10.34 1.45 -18.30
C LEU A 159 10.93 1.04 -16.95
N GLU A 160 10.86 1.92 -15.97
CA GLU A 160 11.30 1.60 -14.62
C GLU A 160 10.35 0.63 -13.91
N LEU A 161 9.04 0.84 -14.01
CA LEU A 161 8.06 0.12 -13.20
C LEU A 161 7.53 -1.14 -13.88
N CYS A 162 7.35 -1.11 -15.20
CA CYS A 162 6.77 -2.21 -15.97
C CYS A 162 7.52 -3.56 -15.93
N PRO A 163 8.85 -3.65 -15.71
CA PRO A 163 9.54 -4.94 -15.70
C PRO A 163 9.09 -5.90 -14.59
N ARG A 164 8.45 -5.37 -13.54
CA ARG A 164 7.93 -6.15 -12.40
C ARG A 164 6.52 -6.67 -12.65
N ILE A 165 5.88 -6.21 -13.72
CA ILE A 165 4.51 -6.56 -14.05
C ILE A 165 4.51 -7.56 -15.20
N SER A 166 3.85 -8.69 -15.00
CA SER A 166 3.78 -9.77 -15.98
C SER A 166 2.76 -9.48 -17.08
N GLY A 167 3.01 -9.97 -18.29
CA GLY A 167 2.10 -9.90 -19.43
C GLY A 167 2.66 -9.11 -20.61
N SER A 168 2.19 -9.43 -21.81
CA SER A 168 2.65 -8.79 -23.05
C SER A 168 2.30 -7.30 -23.12
N TYR A 169 1.25 -6.87 -22.41
CA TYR A 169 0.83 -5.46 -22.34
C TYR A 169 1.95 -4.53 -21.86
N TRP A 170 2.74 -4.98 -20.88
CA TRP A 170 3.78 -4.20 -20.21
C TRP A 170 5.10 -4.10 -20.98
N ARG A 171 5.15 -4.65 -22.20
CA ARG A 171 6.31 -4.50 -23.07
C ARG A 171 6.16 -3.21 -23.86
N LEU A 172 7.17 -2.32 -23.78
CA LEU A 172 7.15 -1.03 -24.47
C LEU A 172 6.86 -1.17 -25.98
N VAL A 173 7.42 -2.21 -26.63
CA VAL A 173 7.19 -2.49 -28.06
C VAL A 173 5.73 -2.72 -28.43
N ASN A 174 4.90 -3.08 -27.45
CA ASN A 174 3.47 -3.31 -27.66
C ASN A 174 2.64 -2.06 -27.35
N ARG A 175 3.22 -0.95 -26.89
CA ARG A 175 2.49 0.25 -26.45
C ARG A 175 2.66 1.42 -27.43
N PRO A 176 1.59 2.20 -27.69
CA PRO A 176 1.72 3.47 -28.39
C PRO A 176 2.60 4.43 -27.58
N VAL A 177 3.63 4.97 -28.22
CA VAL A 177 4.50 6.00 -27.64
C VAL A 177 4.46 7.24 -28.53
N LYS A 178 4.15 8.39 -27.95
CA LYS A 178 4.14 9.68 -28.66
C LYS A 178 4.82 10.74 -27.81
N ASN A 179 5.83 11.41 -28.36
CA ASN A 179 6.55 12.51 -27.69
C ASN A 179 7.05 12.16 -26.27
N GLY A 180 7.50 10.91 -26.05
CA GLY A 180 7.99 10.46 -24.74
C GLY A 180 6.90 9.96 -23.78
N TRP A 181 5.63 9.94 -24.19
CA TRP A 181 4.51 9.45 -23.40
C TRP A 181 4.08 8.07 -23.88
N VAL A 182 3.96 7.13 -22.94
CA VAL A 182 3.43 5.78 -23.16
C VAL A 182 1.95 5.80 -22.82
N MET A 183 1.11 5.53 -23.82
CA MET A 183 -0.34 5.45 -23.62
C MET A 183 -0.71 4.12 -22.98
N LEU A 184 -1.52 4.19 -21.92
CA LEU A 184 -2.03 3.02 -21.20
C LEU A 184 -3.50 2.80 -21.54
N ASP A 185 -3.79 2.47 -22.80
CA ASP A 185 -5.14 2.13 -23.27
C ASP A 185 -5.75 0.95 -22.51
N PRO A 186 -7.09 0.97 -22.29
CA PRO A 186 -7.83 -0.16 -21.74
C PRO A 186 -7.59 -1.43 -22.55
N ALA A 187 -7.40 -2.55 -21.86
CA ALA A 187 -7.23 -3.85 -22.49
C ALA A 187 -7.56 -4.97 -21.51
N SER A 188 -8.01 -6.12 -22.01
CA SER A 188 -8.24 -7.33 -21.22
C SER A 188 -9.14 -7.13 -19.98
N GLY A 189 -10.13 -6.24 -20.09
CA GLY A 189 -11.06 -5.94 -18.99
C GLY A 189 -10.55 -4.93 -17.95
N GLU A 190 -9.32 -4.43 -18.09
CA GLU A 190 -8.78 -3.36 -17.24
C GLU A 190 -8.91 -2.01 -17.95
N SER A 191 -9.39 -1.01 -17.22
CA SER A 191 -9.41 0.39 -17.63
C SER A 191 -8.01 1.01 -17.66
N SER A 192 -7.86 2.15 -18.32
CA SER A 192 -6.61 2.90 -18.33
C SER A 192 -6.13 3.29 -16.92
N ARG A 193 -7.07 3.60 -16.03
CA ARG A 193 -6.78 3.94 -14.63
C ARG A 193 -6.19 2.76 -13.87
N GLU A 194 -6.80 1.58 -13.99
CA GLU A 194 -6.32 0.36 -13.34
C GLU A 194 -4.92 -0.01 -13.85
N ARG A 195 -4.61 0.26 -15.11
CA ARG A 195 -3.23 0.10 -15.64
C ARG A 195 -2.25 1.04 -14.93
N VAL A 196 -2.57 2.33 -14.82
CA VAL A 196 -1.70 3.25 -14.08
C VAL A 196 -1.57 2.83 -12.61
N ALA A 197 -2.67 2.40 -11.96
CA ALA A 197 -2.66 1.91 -10.60
C ALA A 197 -1.70 0.72 -10.42
N ARG A 198 -1.61 -0.17 -11.41
CA ARG A 198 -0.64 -1.28 -11.44
C ARG A 198 0.82 -0.82 -11.46
N LEU A 199 1.14 0.29 -12.15
CA LEU A 199 2.48 0.87 -12.09
C LEU A 199 2.75 1.48 -10.72
N ILE A 200 1.78 2.21 -10.17
CA ILE A 200 1.88 2.84 -8.85
C ILE A 200 2.06 1.78 -7.75
N LYS A 201 1.37 0.64 -7.86
CA LYS A 201 1.51 -0.51 -6.97
C LYS A 201 2.97 -0.88 -6.75
N GLU A 202 3.75 -0.99 -7.83
CA GLU A 202 5.15 -1.39 -7.74
C GLU A 202 5.98 -0.39 -6.93
N ARG A 203 5.68 0.91 -7.08
CA ARG A 203 6.35 1.97 -6.31
C ARG A 203 5.96 1.95 -4.83
N ILE A 204 4.68 1.74 -4.53
CA ILE A 204 4.18 1.59 -3.15
C ILE A 204 4.86 0.40 -2.49
N ARG A 205 4.92 -0.75 -3.17
CA ARG A 205 5.52 -1.98 -2.65
C ARG A 205 7.00 -1.77 -2.31
N GLU A 206 7.76 -1.12 -3.19
CA GLU A 206 9.18 -0.83 -2.94
C GLU A 206 9.39 0.12 -1.75
N ASP A 207 8.59 1.17 -1.67
CA ASP A 207 8.65 2.14 -0.57
C ASP A 207 8.28 1.49 0.77
N LEU A 208 7.26 0.62 0.81
CA LEU A 208 6.90 -0.15 2.00
C LEU A 208 8.04 -1.07 2.46
N ILE A 209 8.66 -1.82 1.53
CA ILE A 209 9.80 -2.69 1.84
C ILE A 209 10.96 -1.88 2.42
N GLN A 210 11.31 -0.76 1.77
CA GLN A 210 12.41 0.09 2.20
C GLN A 210 12.14 0.68 3.60
N ARG A 211 10.93 1.16 3.86
CA ARG A 211 10.52 1.66 5.18
C ARG A 211 10.59 0.58 6.26
N CYS A 212 10.10 -0.62 5.96
CA CYS A 212 10.17 -1.73 6.91
C CYS A 212 11.62 -2.08 7.26
N ARG A 213 12.53 -2.15 6.28
CA ARG A 213 13.96 -2.39 6.52
C ARG A 213 14.57 -1.33 7.43
N GLU A 214 14.34 -0.05 7.12
CA GLU A 214 14.82 1.06 7.96
C GLU A 214 14.26 1.01 9.39
N SER A 215 13.02 0.54 9.55
CA SER A 215 12.39 0.39 10.86
C SER A 215 12.91 -0.84 11.61
N MET A 216 13.16 -1.96 10.94
CA MET A 216 13.79 -3.15 11.53
C MET A 216 15.19 -2.79 12.07
N GLU A 217 16.01 -2.06 11.31
CA GLU A 217 17.35 -1.63 11.75
C GLU A 217 17.33 -0.78 13.03
N LYS A 218 16.26 -0.02 13.26
CA LYS A 218 16.10 0.89 14.41
C LYS A 218 15.34 0.26 15.58
N MET A 219 14.77 -0.93 15.39
CA MET A 219 13.94 -1.59 16.39
C MET A 219 14.80 -2.16 17.50
N SER A 220 14.44 -1.87 18.76
CA SER A 220 15.10 -2.47 19.92
C SER A 220 14.51 -3.85 20.24
N GLU A 221 15.33 -4.75 20.78
CA GLU A 221 14.87 -6.08 21.23
C GLU A 221 13.69 -5.99 22.23
N PRO A 222 13.71 -5.12 23.27
CA PRO A 222 12.58 -5.03 24.20
C PRO A 222 11.26 -4.57 23.53
N MET A 223 11.35 -3.79 22.46
CA MET A 223 10.17 -3.38 21.69
C MET A 223 9.62 -4.56 20.88
N ALA A 224 10.51 -5.33 20.24
CA ALA A 224 10.11 -6.51 19.48
C ALA A 224 9.49 -7.58 20.37
N ASP A 225 10.04 -7.81 21.57
CA ASP A 225 9.53 -8.79 22.54
C ASP A 225 8.07 -8.52 22.93
N ARG A 226 7.68 -7.25 23.07
CA ARG A 226 6.29 -6.85 23.38
C ARG A 226 5.29 -7.23 22.29
N LEU A 227 5.76 -7.45 21.06
CA LEU A 227 4.96 -7.89 19.93
C LEU A 227 5.11 -9.40 19.66
N GLY A 228 5.89 -10.12 20.47
CA GLY A 228 6.31 -11.50 20.22
C GLY A 228 5.16 -12.49 20.04
N GLU A 229 4.07 -12.36 20.79
CA GLU A 229 2.88 -13.21 20.64
C GLU A 229 2.26 -13.07 19.24
N GLU A 230 2.13 -11.83 18.77
CA GLU A 230 1.50 -11.51 17.49
C GLU A 230 2.45 -11.79 16.32
N VAL A 231 3.75 -11.57 16.51
CA VAL A 231 4.80 -12.01 15.58
C VAL A 231 4.75 -13.54 15.40
N THR A 232 4.62 -14.29 16.50
CA THR A 232 4.52 -15.76 16.43
C THR A 232 3.28 -16.18 15.66
N ARG A 233 2.10 -15.64 16.04
CA ARG A 233 0.83 -15.92 15.38
C ARG A 233 0.91 -15.68 13.87
N ILE A 234 1.47 -14.53 13.46
CA ILE A 234 1.48 -14.15 12.06
C ILE A 234 2.51 -14.93 11.24
N THR A 235 3.64 -15.31 11.85
CA THR A 235 4.67 -16.14 11.23
C THR A 235 4.18 -17.57 11.01
N GLU A 236 3.45 -18.13 11.97
CA GLU A 236 2.80 -19.43 11.83
C GLU A 236 1.76 -19.44 10.70
N LEU A 237 0.91 -18.40 10.66
CA LEU A 237 -0.06 -18.22 9.59
C LEU A 237 0.63 -18.13 8.23
N PHE A 238 1.66 -17.28 8.10
CA PHE A 238 2.42 -17.14 6.87
C PHE A 238 3.05 -18.46 6.43
N GLY A 239 3.69 -19.19 7.35
CA GLY A 239 4.25 -20.51 7.07
C GLY A 239 3.21 -21.51 6.60
N SER A 240 1.99 -21.47 7.16
CA SER A 240 0.87 -22.32 6.71
C SER A 240 0.40 -21.95 5.30
N GLN A 241 0.31 -20.65 4.99
CA GLN A 241 -0.09 -20.16 3.68
C GLN A 241 0.93 -20.54 2.61
N VAL A 242 2.24 -20.34 2.89
CA VAL A 242 3.33 -20.75 1.99
C VAL A 242 3.25 -22.25 1.68
N ARG A 243 3.04 -23.09 2.70
CA ARG A 243 2.89 -24.55 2.50
C ARG A 243 1.68 -24.90 1.62
N SER A 244 0.59 -24.14 1.70
CA SER A 244 -0.61 -24.38 0.88
C SER A 244 -0.45 -23.94 -0.58
N GLU A 245 0.42 -22.97 -0.86
CA GLU A 245 0.68 -22.43 -2.21
C GLU A 245 1.77 -23.21 -2.95
N MET A 246 2.59 -23.99 -2.25
CA MET A 246 3.60 -24.84 -2.88
C MET A 246 2.92 -25.99 -3.66
N PRO A 247 3.26 -26.22 -4.93
CA PRO A 247 2.77 -27.38 -5.67
C PRO A 247 3.27 -28.65 -4.95
N VAL A 248 2.35 -29.56 -4.66
CA VAL A 248 2.71 -30.90 -4.19
C VAL A 248 3.55 -31.53 -5.30
N SER A 249 4.85 -31.70 -5.05
CA SER A 249 5.73 -32.43 -5.95
C SER A 249 5.18 -33.85 -6.11
N ALA A 250 4.61 -34.13 -7.29
CA ALA A 250 4.26 -35.47 -7.75
C ALA A 250 5.46 -36.12 -8.45
#